data_AF-A0A0Q6L258-F1
#
_entry.id   AF-A0A0Q6L258-F1
#
_cell.length_a   1.000
_cell.length_b   1.000
_cell.length_c   1.000
_cell.angle_alpha   90.00
_cell.angle_beta   90.00
_cell.angle_gamma   90.00
#
_symmetry.space_group_name_H-M   'P 1'
#
loop_
_entity.id
_entity.type
_entity.pdbx_description
1 polymer ?
#
loop_
_entity_poly.entity_id
_entity_poly.type
_entity_poly.pdbx_seq_one_letter_code
_entity_poly.pdbx_strand_id
1 'polypeptide(L)'
;MNDRPSASVHHAKVAQNLLSMREHRSRYFGSEIFDEHAWTMLLHLFVEQSAHQKTSESRLYHLVDVSHMVGKRWLNHLVQIHHVSVDDDEDEVTLTSTALERMTAFLESEALSRNRD
;
A
#
# COMPACT_ATOMS: atom_id res chain seq x y z
N MET A 1 -24.79 13.11 -15.70
CA MET A 1 -23.37 12.67 -15.80
C MET A 1 -22.61 13.45 -14.74
N ASN A 2 -22.60 12.96 -13.50
CA ASN A 2 -21.86 13.59 -12.40
C ASN A 2 -20.61 12.76 -12.17
N ASP A 3 -19.47 13.23 -12.68
CA ASP A 3 -18.16 12.77 -12.23
C ASP A 3 -17.97 13.25 -10.79
N ARG A 4 -18.39 12.42 -9.83
CA ARG A 4 -17.66 12.39 -8.56
C ARG A 4 -16.23 12.00 -8.94
N PRO A 5 -15.17 12.73 -8.54
CA PRO A 5 -13.84 12.12 -8.57
C PRO A 5 -13.99 10.77 -7.88
N SER A 6 -13.75 9.68 -8.62
CA SER A 6 -14.12 8.34 -8.17
C SER A 6 -13.52 8.13 -6.78
N ALA A 7 -14.29 7.60 -5.84
CA ALA A 7 -13.85 7.46 -4.44
C ALA A 7 -12.43 6.85 -4.32
N SER A 8 -12.04 6.01 -5.29
CA SER A 8 -10.68 5.51 -5.48
C SER A 8 -9.58 6.58 -5.56
N VAL A 9 -9.77 7.68 -6.29
CA VAL A 9 -8.77 8.76 -6.43
C VAL A 9 -8.55 9.48 -5.10
N HIS A 10 -9.63 9.70 -4.34
CA HIS A 10 -9.53 10.33 -3.03
C HIS A 10 -8.81 9.43 -2.02
N HIS A 11 -9.14 8.13 -1.99
CA HIS A 11 -8.45 7.16 -1.12
C HIS A 11 -6.97 7.01 -1.48
N ALA A 12 -6.65 6.96 -2.77
CA ALA A 12 -5.26 6.91 -3.24
C ALA A 12 -4.47 8.14 -2.75
N LYS A 13 -5.10 9.32 -2.72
CA LYS A 13 -4.46 10.53 -2.19
C LYS A 13 -4.18 10.45 -0.69
N VAL A 14 -5.10 9.89 0.10
CA VAL A 14 -4.88 9.65 1.53
C VAL A 14 -3.73 8.65 1.74
N ALA A 15 -3.72 7.54 1.00
CA ALA A 15 -2.64 6.56 1.04
C ALA A 15 -1.27 7.19 0.69
N GLN A 16 -1.21 8.01 -0.36
CA GLN A 16 0.00 8.75 -0.74
C GLN A 16 0.47 9.71 0.37
N ASN A 17 -0.46 10.36 1.08
CA ASN A 17 -0.10 11.24 2.20
C ASN A 17 0.52 10.44 3.36
N LEU A 18 -0.03 9.26 3.67
CA LEU A 18 0.52 8.36 4.69
C LEU A 18 1.95 7.89 4.31
N LEU A 19 2.15 7.52 3.05
CA LEU A 19 3.47 7.16 2.52
C LEU A 19 4.46 8.33 2.61
N SER A 20 4.02 9.54 2.26
CA SER A 20 4.85 10.75 2.34
C SER A 20 5.26 11.07 3.79
N MET A 21 4.34 10.88 4.75
CA MET A 21 4.66 11.05 6.17
C MET A 21 5.70 10.03 6.63
N ARG A 22 5.60 8.77 6.19
CA ARG A 22 6.61 7.75 6.47
C ARG A 22 7.97 8.14 5.90
N GLU A 23 8.02 8.54 4.64
CA GLU A 23 9.26 8.96 3.98
C GLU A 23 9.91 10.16 4.69
N HIS A 24 9.10 11.11 5.17
CA HIS A 24 9.61 12.19 6.00
C HIS A 24 10.23 11.68 7.31
N ARG A 25 9.60 10.71 8.00
CA ARG A 25 10.18 10.12 9.22
C ARG A 25 11.52 9.43 8.93
N SER A 26 11.62 8.70 7.82
CA SER A 26 12.84 7.94 7.49
C SER A 26 14.05 8.83 7.17
N ARG A 27 13.82 10.11 6.82
CA ARG A 27 14.90 11.09 6.65
C ARG A 27 15.54 11.53 7.97
N TYR A 28 14.82 11.43 9.08
CA TYR A 28 15.30 11.83 10.40
C TYR A 28 15.69 10.65 11.29
N PHE A 29 15.10 9.48 11.05
CA PHE A 29 15.28 8.27 11.84
C PHE A 29 15.43 7.07 10.89
N GLY A 30 16.40 6.20 11.12
CA GLY A 30 16.64 5.04 10.24
C GLY A 30 15.41 4.12 10.13
N SER A 31 15.28 3.43 8.99
CA SER A 31 14.14 2.56 8.70
C SER A 31 14.05 1.37 9.66
N GLU A 32 15.17 0.96 10.26
CA GLU A 32 15.28 -0.09 11.26
C GLU A 32 14.49 0.17 12.55
N ILE A 33 14.13 1.43 12.81
CA ILE A 33 13.32 1.82 13.97
C ILE A 33 11.82 1.59 13.71
N PHE A 34 11.40 1.53 12.45
CA PHE A 34 9.99 1.44 12.06
C PHE A 34 9.69 0.10 11.37
N ASP A 35 9.19 -0.86 12.13
CA ASP A 35 8.75 -2.16 11.60
C ASP A 35 7.35 -2.09 10.95
N GLU A 36 7.21 -1.22 9.95
CA GLU A 36 5.96 -0.96 9.22
C GLU A 36 6.01 -1.44 7.75
N HIS A 37 6.95 -2.33 7.40
CA HIS A 37 7.18 -2.72 6.01
C HIS A 37 5.95 -3.38 5.37
N ALA A 38 5.29 -4.31 6.07
CA ALA A 38 4.09 -4.95 5.58
C ALA A 38 2.96 -3.94 5.32
N TRP A 39 2.77 -2.99 6.23
CA TRP A 39 1.78 -1.91 6.07
C TRP A 39 2.10 -1.03 4.85
N THR A 40 3.36 -0.66 4.70
CA THR A 40 3.84 0.17 3.59
C THR A 40 3.63 -0.54 2.24
N MET A 41 3.87 -1.86 2.18
CA MET A 41 3.59 -2.67 0.99
C MET A 41 2.11 -2.61 0.60
N LEU A 42 1.20 -2.78 1.57
CA LEU A 42 -0.25 -2.73 1.30
C LEU A 42 -0.68 -1.37 0.76
N LEU A 43 -0.12 -0.26 1.29
CA LEU A 43 -0.40 1.09 0.80
C LEU A 43 0.11 1.30 -0.64
N HIS A 44 1.30 0.82 -0.98
CA HIS A 44 1.81 0.91 -2.36
C HIS A 44 0.95 0.11 -3.33
N LEU A 45 0.60 -1.13 -2.98
CA LEU A 45 -0.27 -1.97 -3.80
C LEU A 45 -1.65 -1.33 -4.00
N PHE A 46 -2.21 -0.71 -2.96
CA PHE A 46 -3.46 0.03 -3.07
C PHE A 46 -3.38 1.18 -4.09
N VAL A 47 -2.31 1.98 -4.01
CA VAL A 47 -2.11 3.14 -4.90
C VAL A 47 -1.93 2.69 -6.34
N GLU A 48 -1.08 1.68 -6.57
CA GLU A 48 -0.80 1.15 -7.92
C GLU A 48 -2.04 0.51 -8.54
N GLN A 49 -2.79 -0.31 -7.78
CA GLN A 49 -4.06 -0.88 -8.23
C GLN A 49 -5.12 0.16 -8.54
N SER A 50 -5.22 1.22 -7.72
CA SER A 50 -6.14 2.34 -7.97
C SER A 50 -5.80 3.10 -9.27
N ALA A 51 -4.54 3.02 -9.71
CA ALA A 51 -4.06 3.57 -10.97
C ALA A 51 -4.03 2.53 -12.11
N HIS A 52 -4.57 1.33 -11.90
CA HIS A 52 -4.50 0.20 -12.82
C HIS A 52 -3.07 -0.16 -13.27
N GLN A 53 -2.09 0.05 -12.39
CA GLN A 53 -0.70 -0.30 -12.61
C GLN A 53 -0.39 -1.66 -11.98
N LYS A 54 0.35 -2.49 -12.73
CA LYS A 54 0.88 -3.75 -12.24
C LYS A 54 2.10 -3.52 -11.34
N THR A 55 2.27 -4.33 -10.32
CA THR A 55 3.42 -4.26 -9.41
C THR A 55 4.07 -5.63 -9.27
N SER A 56 5.33 -5.78 -9.67
CA SER A 56 6.11 -7.01 -9.42
C SER A 56 6.70 -7.06 -8.01
N GLU A 57 7.16 -8.24 -7.58
CA GLU A 57 7.80 -8.41 -6.26
C GLU A 57 9.01 -7.49 -6.11
N SER A 58 9.87 -7.44 -7.12
CA SER A 58 11.09 -6.63 -7.12
C SER A 58 10.79 -5.14 -7.02
N ARG A 59 9.78 -4.66 -7.74
CA ARG A 59 9.31 -3.27 -7.65
C ARG A 59 8.77 -2.97 -6.25
N LEU A 60 7.96 -3.87 -5.70
CA LEU A 60 7.40 -3.69 -4.36
C LEU A 60 8.49 -3.57 -3.28
N TYR A 61 9.54 -4.39 -3.37
CA TYR A 61 10.66 -4.33 -2.42
C TYR A 61 11.45 -3.02 -2.54
N HIS A 62 11.64 -2.55 -3.78
CA HIS A 62 12.26 -1.25 -4.01
C HIS A 62 11.43 -0.10 -3.45
N LEU A 63 10.11 -0.13 -3.64
CA LEU A 63 9.19 0.91 -3.13
C LEU A 63 9.22 1.04 -1.60
N VAL A 64 9.37 -0.07 -0.88
CA VAL A 64 9.41 -0.05 0.59
C VAL A 64 10.83 0.08 1.18
N ASP A 65 11.84 0.22 0.32
CA ASP A 65 13.25 0.38 0.65
C ASP A 65 13.79 -0.73 1.56
N VAL A 66 13.65 -1.98 1.12
CA VAL A 66 14.14 -3.16 1.85
C VAL A 66 14.98 -4.07 0.97
N SER A 67 15.86 -4.86 1.61
CA SER A 67 16.54 -5.95 0.92
C SER A 67 15.55 -7.00 0.45
N HIS A 68 15.89 -7.73 -0.61
CA HIS A 68 15.06 -8.80 -1.16
C HIS A 68 14.64 -9.84 -0.11
N MET A 69 15.53 -10.19 0.82
CA MET A 69 15.24 -11.16 1.87
C MET A 69 14.18 -10.66 2.85
N VAL A 70 14.28 -9.40 3.28
CA VAL A 70 13.30 -8.76 4.17
C VAL A 70 11.97 -8.57 3.44
N GLY A 71 12.02 -8.09 2.19
CA GLY A 71 10.84 -7.94 1.34
C GLY A 71 10.09 -9.25 1.16
N LYS A 72 10.79 -10.32 0.76
CA LYS A 72 10.18 -11.65 0.56
C LYS A 72 9.58 -12.21 1.85
N ARG A 73 10.23 -12.00 3.00
CA ARG A 73 9.67 -12.41 4.31
C ARG A 73 8.31 -11.76 4.57
N TRP A 74 8.20 -10.44 4.36
CA TRP A 74 6.94 -9.73 4.58
C TRP A 74 5.88 -10.06 3.53
N LEU A 75 6.27 -10.20 2.27
CA LEU A 75 5.35 -10.63 1.21
C LEU A 75 4.77 -12.01 1.50
N ASN A 76 5.61 -12.98 1.85
CA ASN A 76 5.16 -14.32 2.21
C ASN A 76 4.18 -14.30 3.39
N HIS A 77 4.44 -13.45 4.39
CA HIS A 77 3.52 -13.28 5.51
C HIS A 77 2.17 -12.70 5.07
N LEU A 78 2.17 -11.68 4.21
CA LEU A 78 0.95 -11.06 3.66
C LEU A 78 0.13 -12.04 2.81
N VAL A 79 0.79 -12.91 2.05
CA VAL A 79 0.15 -14.01 1.29
C VAL A 79 -0.46 -15.03 2.24
N GLN A 80 0.27 -15.45 3.28
CA GLN A 80 -0.22 -16.41 4.29
C GLN A 80 -1.49 -15.94 5.01
N ILE A 81 -1.63 -14.64 5.24
CA ILE A 81 -2.84 -14.04 5.86
C ILE A 81 -3.89 -13.58 4.83
N HIS A 82 -3.73 -13.95 3.56
CA HIS A 82 -4.64 -13.63 2.44
C HIS A 82 -4.88 -12.14 2.20
N HIS A 83 -3.92 -11.28 2.54
CA HIS A 83 -4.00 -9.86 2.22
C HIS A 83 -3.45 -9.53 0.82
N VAL A 84 -2.54 -10.38 0.32
CA VAL A 84 -1.91 -10.22 -0.98
C VAL A 84 -2.01 -11.53 -1.77
N SER A 85 -2.17 -11.43 -3.08
CA SER A 85 -2.02 -12.51 -4.05
C SER A 85 -0.82 -12.24 -4.94
N VAL A 86 -0.12 -13.30 -5.32
CA VAL A 86 0.97 -13.26 -6.31
C VAL A 86 0.55 -14.12 -7.49
N ASP A 87 0.64 -13.56 -8.68
CA ASP A 87 0.47 -14.25 -9.95
C ASP A 87 1.87 -14.45 -10.56
N ASP A 88 2.36 -15.69 -10.51
CA ASP A 88 3.69 -16.05 -11.01
C ASP A 88 3.77 -15.99 -12.55
N ASP A 89 2.65 -16.18 -13.25
CA ASP A 89 2.62 -16.15 -14.71
C ASP A 89 2.69 -14.71 -15.24
N GLU A 90 2.07 -13.76 -14.52
CA GLU A 90 2.05 -12.34 -14.88
C GLU A 90 3.10 -11.48 -14.13
N ASP A 91 3.92 -12.07 -13.26
CA ASP A 91 4.84 -11.38 -12.32
C ASP A 91 4.15 -10.22 -11.59
N GLU A 92 2.95 -10.50 -11.06
CA GLU A 92 2.08 -9.47 -10.51
C GLU A 92 1.70 -9.75 -9.06
N VAL A 93 1.91 -8.75 -8.21
CA VAL A 93 1.52 -8.73 -6.81
C VAL A 93 0.33 -7.81 -6.65
N THR A 94 -0.73 -8.31 -6.03
CA THR A 94 -2.00 -7.60 -5.89
C THR A 94 -2.56 -7.71 -4.46
N LEU A 95 -3.25 -6.68 -3.98
CA LEU A 95 -4.18 -6.85 -2.86
C LEU A 95 -5.29 -7.82 -3.28
N THR A 96 -5.68 -8.70 -2.37
CA THR A 96 -6.91 -9.49 -2.54
C THR A 96 -8.13 -8.56 -2.45
N SER A 97 -9.28 -8.96 -3.01
CA SER A 97 -10.51 -8.15 -2.97
C SER A 97 -10.89 -7.76 -1.54
N THR A 98 -10.79 -8.69 -0.59
CA THR A 98 -11.09 -8.41 0.83
C THR A 98 -10.10 -7.42 1.46
N ALA A 99 -8.81 -7.50 1.12
CA ALA A 99 -7.83 -6.52 1.61
C ALA A 99 -8.04 -5.14 0.98
N LEU A 100 -8.38 -5.09 -0.30
CA LEU A 100 -8.72 -3.86 -1.01
C LEU A 100 -9.94 -3.16 -0.40
N GLU A 101 -11.00 -3.91 -0.08
CA GLU A 101 -12.19 -3.41 0.61
C GLU A 101 -11.85 -2.85 2.01
N ARG A 102 -11.07 -3.59 2.80
CA ARG A 102 -10.63 -3.15 4.13
C ARG A 102 -9.79 -1.88 4.06
N MET A 103 -8.85 -1.81 3.12
CA MET A 103 -8.01 -0.63 2.91
C MET A 103 -8.83 0.58 2.49
N THR A 104 -9.81 0.37 1.60
CA THR A 104 -10.76 1.39 1.18
C THR A 104 -11.53 1.96 2.38
N ALA A 105 -12.12 1.09 3.21
CA ALA A 105 -12.88 1.52 4.39
C ALA A 105 -12.00 2.27 5.40
N PHE A 106 -10.76 1.81 5.63
CA PHE A 106 -9.80 2.50 6.48
C PHE A 106 -9.48 3.91 5.96
N LEU A 107 -9.10 4.04 4.68
CA LEU A 107 -8.73 5.31 4.08
C LEU A 107 -9.92 6.29 4.00
N GLU A 108 -11.14 5.78 3.82
CA GLU A 108 -12.36 6.57 3.90
C GLU A 108 -12.58 7.13 5.31
N SER A 109 -12.37 6.31 6.35
CA SER A 109 -12.48 6.77 7.74
C SER A 109 -11.46 7.86 8.10
N GLU A 110 -10.23 7.71 7.62
CA GLU A 110 -9.16 8.71 7.80
C GLU A 110 -9.48 10.01 7.06
N ALA A 111 -10.01 9.93 5.84
CA ALA A 111 -10.45 11.09 5.07
C ALA A 111 -11.54 11.89 5.79
N LEU A 112 -12.53 11.20 6.37
CA LEU A 112 -13.63 11.82 7.10
C LEU A 112 -13.17 12.47 8.41
N SER A 113 -12.19 11.87 9.10
CA SER A 113 -11.63 12.41 10.34
C SER A 113 -10.91 13.75 10.12
N ARG A 114 -10.17 13.88 9.00
CA ARG A 114 -9.39 15.07 8.65
C ARG A 114 -10.22 16.28 8.21
N ASN A 115 -11.50 16.09 7.87
CA ASN A 115 -12.42 17.17 7.49
C ASN A 115 -13.16 17.78 8.70
N ARG A 116 -12.87 17.33 9.93
CA ARG A 116 -13.53 17.79 11.16
C ARG A 116 -12.71 18.79 11.98
N ASP A 117 -11.49 19.11 11.55
CA ASP A 117 -10.61 20.15 12.12
C ASP A 117 -10.55 21.37 11.19
#